data_AF-A0A524NKU8-F1
#
_entry.id   AF-A0A524NKU8-F1
#
_cell.length_a   1.000
_cell.length_b   1.000
_cell.length_c   1.000
_cell.angle_alpha   90.00
_cell.angle_beta   90.00
_cell.angle_gamma   90.00
#
_symmetry.space_group_name_H-M   'P 1'
#
loop_
_entity.id
_entity.type
_entity.pdbx_description
1 polymer ?
#
loop_
_entity_poly.entity_id
_entity_poly.type
_entity_poly.pdbx_seq_one_letter_code
_entity_poly.pdbx_strand_id
1 'polypeptide(L)'
;MRPLAPALPYPVACALLGLAIGWTPMLFHGPIPEKWSYYYVDGTVLVWGYYFARLSIGLWVGLTSVPSRWYLRGPLCGALTMLPLGFVALANPLCGPP
;
A
#
# COMPACT_ATOMS: atom_id res chain seq x y z
N MET A 1 -3.61 12.28 -38.52
CA MET A 1 -3.17 11.54 -37.33
C MET A 1 -4.41 11.07 -36.60
N ARG A 2 -4.63 9.75 -36.49
CA ARG A 2 -5.75 9.21 -35.71
C ARG A 2 -5.58 9.68 -34.26
N PRO A 3 -6.61 10.22 -33.58
CA PRO A 3 -6.53 10.37 -32.14
C PRO A 3 -6.42 8.95 -31.58
N LEU A 4 -5.26 8.61 -31.00
CA LEU A 4 -5.24 7.50 -30.06
C LEU A 4 -6.32 7.81 -29.02
N ALA A 5 -7.11 6.81 -28.64
CA ALA A 5 -8.07 6.91 -27.54
C ALA A 5 -7.45 7.69 -26.37
N PRO A 6 -8.23 8.50 -25.61
CA PRO A 6 -7.67 9.26 -24.50
C PRO A 6 -6.92 8.29 -23.58
N ALA A 7 -5.60 8.45 -23.52
CA ALA A 7 -4.77 7.62 -22.67
C ALA A 7 -5.25 7.78 -21.23
N LEU A 8 -5.40 6.66 -20.51
CA LEU A 8 -5.79 6.68 -19.10
C LEU A 8 -4.85 7.61 -18.33
N PRO A 9 -5.35 8.58 -17.54
CA PRO A 9 -4.48 9.49 -16.79
C PRO A 9 -3.51 8.69 -15.92
N TYR A 10 -2.24 9.06 -15.95
CA TYR A 10 -1.18 8.34 -15.23
C TYR A 10 -1.52 8.08 -13.74
N PRO A 11 -2.08 9.04 -12.97
CA PRO A 11 -2.47 8.77 -11.59
C PRO A 11 -3.54 7.69 -11.44
N VAL A 12 -4.48 7.63 -12.38
CA VAL A 12 -5.53 6.61 -12.40
C VAL A 12 -4.93 5.24 -12.72
N ALA A 13 -4.03 5.16 -13.71
CA ALA A 13 -3.31 3.93 -14.03
C ALA A 13 -2.52 3.41 -12.82
N CYS A 14 -1.77 4.28 -12.14
CA CYS A 14 -1.01 3.92 -10.95
C CYS A 14 -1.91 3.51 -9.78
N ALA A 15 -3.02 4.22 -9.54
CA ALA A 15 -3.97 3.87 -8.49
C ALA A 15 -4.59 2.49 -8.73
N LEU A 16 -5.02 2.18 -9.96
CA LEU A 16 -5.57 0.87 -10.32
C LEU A 16 -4.53 -0.25 -10.14
N LEU A 17 -3.28 -0.01 -10.56
CA LEU A 17 -2.20 -0.97 -10.37
C LEU A 17 -1.90 -1.19 -8.88
N GLY A 18 -1.85 -0.12 -8.09
CA GLY A 18 -1.66 -0.18 -6.64
C GLY A 18 -2.79 -0.92 -5.92
N LEU A 19 -4.03 -0.72 -6.35
CA LEU A 19 -5.19 -1.46 -5.87
C LEU A 19 -5.06 -2.96 -6.19
N ALA A 20 -4.72 -3.31 -7.43
CA ALA A 20 -4.57 -4.70 -7.85
C ALA A 20 -3.45 -5.42 -7.09
N ILE A 21 -2.27 -4.79 -6.96
CA ILE A 21 -1.12 -5.37 -6.26
C ILE A 21 -1.35 -5.37 -4.74
N GLY A 22 -1.92 -4.31 -4.18
CA GLY A 22 -2.15 -4.19 -2.73
C GLY A 22 -3.17 -5.20 -2.19
N TRP A 23 -3.99 -5.81 -3.06
CA TRP A 23 -4.93 -6.87 -2.70
C TRP A 23 -4.28 -8.26 -2.59
N THR A 24 -3.04 -8.44 -3.06
CA THR A 24 -2.33 -9.73 -3.03
C THR A 24 -2.36 -10.44 -1.68
N PRO A 25 -2.18 -9.77 -0.51
CA PRO A 25 -2.22 -10.47 0.78
C PRO A 25 -3.58 -11.13 1.04
N MET A 26 -4.67 -10.47 0.62
CA MET A 26 -6.02 -11.00 0.79
C MET A 26 -6.24 -12.24 -0.09
N LEU A 27 -5.64 -12.26 -1.28
CA LEU A 27 -5.77 -13.38 -2.21
C LEU A 27 -4.94 -14.61 -1.80
N PHE A 28 -3.78 -14.42 -1.17
CA PHE A 28 -2.88 -15.53 -0.85
C PHE A 28 -3.07 -16.11 0.55
N HIS A 29 -3.37 -15.29 1.55
CA HIS A 29 -3.48 -15.78 2.93
C HIS A 29 -4.61 -15.12 3.74
N GLY A 30 -5.37 -14.21 3.16
CA GLY A 30 -6.48 -13.53 3.82
C GLY A 30 -6.05 -12.58 4.96
N PRO A 31 -7.00 -11.84 5.56
CA PRO A 31 -6.77 -11.12 6.81
C PRO A 31 -6.58 -12.10 7.98
N ILE A 32 -5.61 -11.82 8.86
CA ILE A 32 -5.34 -12.64 10.06
C ILE A 32 -5.26 -11.71 11.28
N PRO A 33 -6.40 -11.22 11.82
CA PRO A 33 -6.44 -10.28 12.95
C PRO A 33 -5.80 -10.83 14.23
N GLU A 34 -5.84 -12.15 14.43
CA GLU A 34 -5.34 -12.84 15.63
C GLU A 34 -3.84 -12.60 15.81
N LYS A 35 -3.10 -12.46 14.70
CA LYS A 35 -1.67 -12.14 14.71
C LYS A 35 -1.38 -10.78 15.34
N TRP A 36 -2.34 -9.87 15.34
CA TRP A 36 -2.17 -8.46 15.70
C TRP A 36 -2.90 -8.06 16.98
N SER A 37 -3.72 -8.96 17.54
CA SER A 37 -4.57 -8.70 18.70
C SER A 37 -3.80 -8.87 20.02
N TYR A 38 -2.73 -8.11 20.18
CA TYR A 38 -1.88 -8.07 21.36
C TYR A 38 -1.82 -6.66 21.95
N TYR A 39 -1.46 -6.55 23.24
CA TYR A 39 -1.30 -5.26 23.93
C TYR A 39 -2.51 -4.32 23.83
N TYR A 40 -3.72 -4.88 23.92
CA TYR A 40 -4.98 -4.13 23.82
C TYR A 40 -5.20 -3.41 22.48
N VAL A 41 -4.51 -3.83 21.42
CA VAL A 41 -4.73 -3.33 20.07
C VAL A 41 -5.77 -4.19 19.34
N ASP A 42 -6.70 -3.54 18.64
CA ASP A 42 -7.63 -4.22 17.75
C ASP A 42 -6.90 -4.69 16.48
N GLY A 43 -6.69 -6.00 16.37
CA GLY A 43 -6.00 -6.59 15.23
C GLY A 43 -6.73 -6.37 13.90
N THR A 44 -8.06 -6.22 13.92
CA THR A 44 -8.85 -5.93 12.71
C THR A 44 -8.49 -4.54 12.18
N VAL A 45 -8.42 -3.55 13.07
CA VAL A 45 -8.01 -2.18 12.70
C VAL A 45 -6.60 -2.18 12.11
N LEU A 46 -5.65 -2.90 12.72
CA LEU A 46 -4.29 -3.00 12.18
C LEU A 46 -4.23 -3.67 10.81
N VAL A 47 -4.91 -4.81 10.64
CA VAL A 47 -4.94 -5.53 9.37
C VAL A 47 -5.50 -4.64 8.26
N TRP A 48 -6.64 -3.97 8.49
CA TRP A 48 -7.21 -3.06 7.51
C TRP A 48 -6.37 -1.81 7.30
N GLY A 49 -5.65 -1.34 8.32
CA GLY A 49 -4.61 -0.32 8.19
C GLY A 49 -3.54 -0.74 7.16
N TYR A 50 -3.03 -1.98 7.24
CA TYR A 50 -2.08 -2.52 6.26
C TYR A 50 -2.65 -2.58 4.85
N TYR A 51 -3.90 -3.00 4.69
CA TYR A 51 -4.55 -2.99 3.38
C TYR A 51 -4.66 -1.57 2.85
N PHE A 52 -5.20 -0.64 3.65
CA PHE A 52 -5.36 0.75 3.23
C PHE A 52 -4.02 1.39 2.83
N ALA A 53 -2.97 1.22 3.65
CA ALA A 53 -1.65 1.73 3.36
C ALA A 53 -1.10 1.17 2.03
N ARG A 54 -1.15 -0.15 1.82
CA ARG A 54 -0.68 -0.81 0.58
C ARG A 54 -1.46 -0.37 -0.65
N LEU A 55 -2.79 -0.35 -0.57
CA LEU A 55 -3.67 0.04 -1.67
C LEU A 55 -3.46 1.51 -2.07
N SER A 56 -3.07 2.37 -1.12
CA SER A 56 -2.79 3.79 -1.38
C SER A 56 -1.46 4.05 -2.11
N ILE A 57 -0.51 3.10 -2.14
CA ILE A 57 0.83 3.31 -2.72
C ILE A 57 0.75 3.78 -4.17
N GLY A 58 -0.08 3.12 -4.99
CA GLY A 58 -0.26 3.48 -6.40
C GLY A 58 -0.83 4.88 -6.60
N LEU A 59 -1.71 5.32 -5.71
CA LEU A 59 -2.23 6.69 -5.71
C LEU A 59 -1.12 7.70 -5.39
N TRP A 60 -0.31 7.45 -4.36
CA TRP A 60 0.82 8.31 -4.00
C TRP A 60 1.87 8.39 -5.11
N VAL A 61 2.12 7.28 -5.81
CA VAL A 61 2.97 7.24 -7.01
C VAL A 61 2.43 8.20 -8.05
N GLY A 62 1.16 8.04 -8.42
CA GLY A 62 0.50 8.85 -9.43
C GLY A 62 0.48 10.35 -9.12
N LEU A 63 0.23 10.72 -7.86
CA LEU A 63 0.15 12.12 -7.43
C LEU A 63 1.52 12.81 -7.42
N THR A 64 2.58 12.11 -7.03
CA THR A 64 3.90 12.74 -6.77
C THR A 64 4.92 12.55 -7.89
N SER A 65 4.58 11.79 -8.94
CA SER A 65 5.34 11.67 -10.19
C SER A 65 5.32 12.92 -11.08
N VAL A 66 4.62 13.99 -10.67
CA VAL A 66 4.63 15.29 -11.35
C VAL A 66 5.60 16.19 -10.57
N PRO A 67 6.80 16.55 -11.09
CA PRO A 67 7.31 16.45 -12.47
C PRO A 67 8.12 15.18 -12.78
N SER A 68 8.15 14.81 -14.06
CA SER A 68 8.67 13.54 -14.62
C SER A 68 10.13 13.18 -14.33
N ARG A 69 10.94 14.06 -13.74
CA ARG A 69 12.34 13.75 -13.39
C ARG A 69 12.49 13.00 -12.06
N TRP A 70 11.39 12.82 -11.32
CA TRP A 70 11.39 12.34 -9.94
C TRP A 70 10.59 11.05 -9.77
N TYR A 71 10.81 10.08 -10.67
CA TYR A 71 10.10 8.79 -10.64
C TYR A 71 10.25 8.03 -9.31
N LEU A 72 11.30 8.29 -8.53
CA LEU A 72 11.53 7.65 -7.23
C LEU A 72 10.65 8.24 -6.11
N ARG A 73 10.21 9.49 -6.22
CA ARG A 73 9.43 10.17 -5.18
C ARG A 73 8.08 9.49 -4.96
N GLY A 74 7.43 9.08 -6.05
CA GLY A 74 6.19 8.30 -6.04
C GLY A 74 6.25 7.06 -5.15
N PRO A 75 7.10 6.09 -5.51
CA PRO A 75 7.29 4.88 -4.72
C PRO A 75 7.71 5.18 -3.28
N LEU A 76 8.55 6.20 -3.05
CA LEU A 76 8.98 6.59 -1.70
C LEU A 76 7.81 7.15 -0.87
N CYS A 77 6.99 8.05 -1.41
CA CYS A 77 5.80 8.56 -0.74
C CYS A 77 4.80 7.45 -0.41
N GLY A 78 4.62 6.50 -1.33
CA GLY A 78 3.83 5.30 -1.05
C GLY A 78 4.48 4.42 0.03
N ALA A 79 5.79 4.22 0.00
CA ALA A 79 6.49 3.46 1.04
C ALA A 79 6.39 4.13 2.43
N LEU A 80 6.38 5.47 2.48
CA LEU A 80 6.20 6.22 3.71
C LEU A 80 4.82 5.98 4.35
N THR A 81 3.77 5.62 3.61
CA THR A 81 2.49 5.27 4.23
C THR A 81 2.52 3.95 4.98
N MET A 82 3.52 3.10 4.70
CA MET A 82 3.76 1.86 5.43
C MET A 82 4.57 2.07 6.70
N LEU A 83 5.23 3.22 6.91
CA LEU A 83 6.12 3.44 8.07
C LEU A 83 5.43 3.25 9.43
N PRO A 84 4.26 3.86 9.70
CA PRO A 84 3.59 3.71 10.99
C PRO A 84 3.32 2.24 11.31
N LEU A 85 2.83 1.50 10.31
CA LEU A 85 2.54 0.08 10.43
C LEU A 85 3.83 -0.75 10.48
N GLY A 86 4.92 -0.31 9.85
CA GLY A 86 6.23 -0.92 9.97
C GLY A 86 6.73 -0.93 11.42
N PHE A 87 6.56 0.17 12.14
CA PHE A 87 6.88 0.22 13.57
C PHE A 87 6.00 -0.72 14.40
N VAL A 88 4.71 -0.81 14.08
CA VAL A 88 3.81 -1.77 14.75
C VAL A 88 4.23 -3.22 14.48
N ALA A 89 4.61 -3.56 13.25
CA ALA A 89 5.15 -4.88 12.92
C ALA A 89 6.39 -5.21 13.73
N LEU A 90 7.30 -4.25 13.88
CA LEU A 90 8.54 -4.45 14.62
C LEU A 90 8.31 -4.67 16.12
N ALA A 91 7.26 -4.07 16.67
CA ALA A 91 6.85 -4.24 18.06
C ALA A 91 6.01 -5.51 18.30
N ASN A 92 5.53 -6.17 17.25
CA ASN A 92 4.69 -7.36 17.38
C ASN A 92 5.55 -8.62 17.58
N PRO A 93 5.46 -9.32 18.72
CA PRO A 93 6.27 -10.50 19.00
C PRO A 93 5.99 -11.70 18.07
N LEU A 94 4.86 -11.70 17.35
CA LEU A 94 4.53 -12.72 16.36
C LEU A 94 5.06 -12.41 14.94
N CYS A 95 5.81 -11.32 14.78
CA CYS A 95 6.45 -10.94 13.52
C CYS A 95 7.96 -11.14 13.61
N GLY A 96 8.51 -12.16 12.95
CA GLY A 96 9.95 -12.41 12.90
C GLY A 96 10.28 -13.89 12.66
N PRO A 97 11.56 -14.25 12.51
CA PRO A 97 11.99 -15.64 12.54
C PRO A 97 11.64 -16.28 13.91
N PRO A 98 11.34 -17.59 13.95
CA PRO A 98 10.98 -18.32 15.17
C PRO A 98 12.12 -18.38 16.19
#